data_AF-A0A7W1IGF7-F1
#
_entry.id   AF-A0A7W1IGF7-F1
#
_cell.length_a   1.000
_cell.length_b   1.000
_cell.length_c   1.000
_cell.angle_alpha   90.00
_cell.angle_beta   90.00
_cell.angle_gamma   90.00
#
_symmetry.space_group_name_H-M   'P 1'
#
loop_
_entity.id
_entity.type
_entity.pdbx_description
1 polymer ?
#
loop_
_entity_poly.entity_id
_entity_poly.type
_entity_poly.pdbx_seq_one_letter_code
_entity_poly.pdbx_strand_id
1 'polypeptide(L)'
;MGRQVTIESFGFYIIQNKYTDSLKFRLMFYEASEKKFPRMRTFLRKPIVFKVGPGQGEFKIDLKNYNIVTSKDFFISLECLEEEMDIQKFCYAGSPKTHCYVKPSAFARWTMIWGGGGDFNVRVSYVK
;
A
#
# COMPACT_ATOMS: atom_id res chain seq x y z
N MET A 1 -12.34 -1.24 23.22
CA MET A 1 -11.78 -2.21 22.24
C MET A 1 -12.26 -1.80 20.85
N GLY A 2 -11.36 -1.71 19.87
CA GLY A 2 -11.73 -1.37 18.49
C GLY A 2 -12.55 -2.48 17.82
N ARG A 3 -13.45 -2.11 16.92
CA ARG A 3 -14.26 -3.07 16.16
C ARG A 3 -13.36 -3.84 15.19
N GLN A 4 -13.54 -5.15 15.11
CA GLN A 4 -12.78 -6.00 14.21
C GLN A 4 -13.20 -5.74 12.76
N VAL A 5 -12.20 -5.50 11.90
CA VAL A 5 -12.38 -5.23 10.46
C VAL A 5 -11.62 -6.27 9.65
N THR A 6 -12.28 -6.75 8.59
CA THR A 6 -11.69 -7.60 7.56
C THR A 6 -11.38 -6.75 6.35
N ILE A 7 -10.15 -6.82 5.83
CA ILE A 7 -9.73 -6.09 4.64
C ILE A 7 -10.06 -6.92 3.40
N GLU A 8 -10.95 -6.41 2.55
CA GLU A 8 -11.50 -7.16 1.42
C GLU A 8 -10.81 -6.86 0.10
N SER A 9 -10.43 -5.61 -0.15
CA SER A 9 -9.74 -5.25 -1.39
C SER A 9 -8.89 -3.99 -1.19
N PHE A 10 -7.84 -3.90 -2.01
CA PHE A 10 -6.99 -2.73 -2.12
C PHE A 10 -6.97 -2.26 -3.58
N GLY A 11 -6.95 -0.97 -3.79
CA GLY A 11 -6.79 -0.38 -5.12
C GLY A 11 -6.18 1.01 -5.08
N PHE A 12 -5.74 1.46 -6.24
CA PHE A 12 -5.17 2.79 -6.46
C PHE A 12 -5.35 3.17 -7.92
N TYR A 13 -5.26 4.46 -8.22
CA TYR A 13 -5.42 4.95 -9.59
C TYR A 13 -4.06 5.17 -10.23
N ILE A 14 -3.79 4.49 -11.34
CA ILE A 14 -2.57 4.66 -12.14
C ILE A 14 -2.78 5.88 -13.04
N ILE A 15 -1.92 6.88 -12.91
CA ILE A 15 -1.90 8.07 -13.78
C ILE A 15 -1.19 7.73 -15.08
N GLN A 16 -0.07 6.99 -15.01
CA GLN A 16 0.63 6.47 -16.17
C GLN A 16 1.41 5.22 -15.80
N ASN A 17 1.42 4.24 -16.70
CA ASN A 17 2.38 3.14 -16.72
C ASN A 17 2.79 2.85 -18.17
N LYS A 18 3.96 3.35 -18.56
CA LYS A 18 4.54 3.26 -19.91
C LYS A 18 5.57 2.13 -20.07
N TYR A 19 5.75 1.29 -19.05
CA TYR A 19 6.60 0.11 -19.17
C TYR A 19 5.98 -0.86 -20.19
N THR A 20 6.82 -1.64 -20.86
CA THR A 20 6.36 -2.70 -21.79
C THR A 20 5.89 -3.94 -21.05
N ASP A 21 6.53 -4.23 -19.91
CA ASP A 21 6.23 -5.37 -19.05
C ASP A 21 5.48 -4.96 -17.78
N SER A 22 4.94 -5.96 -17.10
CA SER A 22 4.27 -5.76 -15.82
C SER A 22 5.27 -5.45 -14.70
N LEU A 23 4.98 -4.43 -13.89
CA LEU A 23 5.73 -4.08 -12.70
C LEU A 23 5.28 -4.92 -11.50
N LYS A 24 6.21 -5.40 -10.68
CA LYS A 24 5.95 -6.20 -9.50
C LYS A 24 5.92 -5.33 -8.24
N PHE A 25 4.85 -5.47 -7.47
CA PHE A 25 4.65 -4.76 -6.22
C PHE A 25 4.40 -5.73 -5.07
N ARG A 26 4.71 -5.27 -3.86
CA ARG A 26 4.38 -5.91 -2.60
C ARG A 26 3.51 -4.97 -1.77
N LEU A 27 2.32 -5.44 -1.41
CA LEU A 27 1.43 -4.79 -0.46
C LEU A 27 1.71 -5.32 0.94
N MET A 28 1.91 -4.42 1.89
CA MET A 28 2.11 -4.75 3.30
C MET A 28 1.19 -3.90 4.18
N PHE A 29 0.83 -4.46 5.34
CA PHE A 29 0.04 -3.75 6.36
C PHE A 29 0.79 -3.69 7.68
N TYR A 30 0.88 -2.52 8.29
CA TYR A 30 1.62 -2.29 9.54
C TYR A 30 0.69 -1.72 10.59
N GLU A 31 0.85 -2.13 11.84
CA GLU A 31 0.11 -1.50 12.94
C GLU A 31 0.56 -0.04 13.09
N ALA A 32 -0.39 0.85 13.37
CA ALA A 32 -0.06 2.21 13.79
C ALA A 32 0.53 2.20 15.20
N SER A 33 1.52 3.05 15.44
CA SER A 33 1.97 3.40 16.78
C SER A 33 1.09 4.52 17.36
N GLU A 34 1.19 4.73 18.67
CA GLU A 34 0.44 5.78 19.39
C GLU A 34 0.72 7.19 18.84
N LYS A 35 1.90 7.41 18.24
CA LYS A 35 2.29 8.66 17.60
C LYS A 35 1.84 8.76 16.12
N LYS A 36 0.87 7.92 15.69
CA LYS A 36 0.41 7.82 14.30
C LYS A 36 1.55 7.56 13.29
N PHE A 37 2.54 6.79 13.71
CA PHE A 37 3.67 6.37 12.88
C PHE A 37 3.56 4.88 12.56
N PRO A 38 3.89 4.41 11.36
CA PRO A 38 3.91 2.98 11.07
C PRO A 38 4.93 2.24 11.94
N ARG A 39 4.51 1.15 12.59
CA ARG A 39 5.43 0.24 13.28
C ARG A 39 6.25 -0.54 12.25
N MET A 40 7.41 -1.06 12.65
CA MET A 40 8.20 -1.96 11.81
C MET A 40 7.52 -3.33 11.63
N ARG A 41 6.72 -3.76 12.61
CA ARG A 41 6.03 -5.05 12.59
C ARG A 41 4.77 -4.99 11.72
N THR A 42 4.73 -5.86 10.72
CA THR A 42 3.51 -6.17 9.97
C THR A 42 2.65 -7.18 10.73
N PHE A 43 1.33 -7.13 10.54
CA PHE A 43 0.39 -8.16 11.00
C PHE A 43 0.02 -9.16 9.90
N LEU A 44 0.59 -9.03 8.70
CA LEU A 44 0.46 -10.05 7.67
C LEU A 44 1.30 -11.28 8.01
N ARG A 45 0.74 -12.47 7.76
CA ARG A 45 1.48 -13.74 7.85
C ARG A 45 2.38 -13.98 6.63
N LYS A 46 1.96 -13.49 5.47
CA LYS A 46 2.70 -13.61 4.19
C LYS A 46 2.56 -12.29 3.43
N PRO A 47 3.61 -11.84 2.72
CA PRO A 47 3.51 -10.71 1.83
C PRO A 47 2.50 -10.94 0.70
N ILE A 48 1.85 -9.87 0.27
CA ILE A 48 0.91 -9.89 -0.85
C ILE A 48 1.63 -9.31 -2.05
N VAL A 49 2.04 -10.17 -2.98
CA VAL A 49 2.80 -9.77 -4.18
C VAL A 49 1.88 -9.85 -5.39
N PHE A 50 1.87 -8.82 -6.21
CA PHE A 50 1.06 -8.74 -7.42
C PHE A 50 1.81 -8.00 -8.53
N LYS A 51 1.26 -8.08 -9.75
CA LYS A 51 1.80 -7.45 -10.94
C LYS A 51 0.82 -6.41 -11.48
N VAL A 52 1.35 -5.30 -11.97
CA VAL A 52 0.61 -4.21 -12.60
C VAL A 52 1.06 -4.10 -14.05
N GLY A 53 0.17 -4.41 -14.97
CA GLY A 53 0.44 -4.28 -16.40
C GLY A 53 0.51 -2.81 -16.86
N PRO A 54 0.99 -2.57 -18.09
CA PRO A 54 0.98 -1.25 -18.72
C PRO A 54 -0.44 -0.68 -18.79
N GLY A 55 -0.59 0.64 -18.69
CA GLY A 55 -1.90 1.30 -18.79
C GLY A 55 -2.14 2.44 -17.80
N GLN A 56 -3.39 2.90 -17.77
CA GLN A 56 -3.90 3.98 -16.92
C GLN A 56 -5.27 3.59 -16.41
N GLY A 57 -5.64 4.04 -15.21
CA GLY A 57 -6.97 3.81 -14.62
C GLY A 57 -6.92 3.15 -13.25
N GLU A 58 -8.06 2.65 -12.80
CA GLU A 58 -8.18 1.96 -11.52
C GLU A 58 -7.49 0.59 -11.58
N PHE A 59 -6.55 0.37 -10.67
CA PHE A 59 -6.02 -0.95 -10.37
C PHE A 59 -6.58 -1.45 -9.05
N LYS A 60 -7.01 -2.71 -9.01
CA LYS A 60 -7.63 -3.32 -7.84
C LYS A 60 -7.26 -4.78 -7.69
N ILE A 61 -7.03 -5.19 -6.44
CA ILE A 61 -6.81 -6.58 -6.06
C ILE A 61 -7.82 -7.02 -5.02
N ASP A 62 -8.30 -8.26 -5.16
CA ASP A 62 -9.11 -8.94 -4.15
C ASP A 62 -8.19 -9.52 -3.06
N LEU A 63 -8.51 -9.20 -1.81
CA LEU A 63 -7.75 -9.59 -0.63
C LEU A 63 -8.50 -10.61 0.24
N LYS A 64 -9.72 -11.03 -0.12
CA LYS A 64 -10.56 -11.94 0.68
C LYS A 64 -9.85 -13.26 1.01
N ASN A 65 -9.10 -13.80 0.06
CA ASN A 65 -8.37 -15.06 0.23
C ASN A 65 -7.18 -14.96 1.21
N TYR A 66 -6.77 -13.75 1.60
CA TYR A 66 -5.68 -13.54 2.56
C TYR A 66 -6.17 -13.48 4.01
N ASN A 67 -7.49 -13.42 4.25
CA ASN A 67 -8.12 -13.36 5.57
C ASN A 67 -7.43 -12.34 6.51
N ILE A 68 -7.27 -11.12 6.03
CA ILE A 68 -6.54 -10.06 6.73
C ILE A 68 -7.52 -9.37 7.69
N VAL A 69 -7.26 -9.51 8.98
CA VAL A 69 -8.16 -9.03 10.03
C VAL A 69 -7.38 -8.22 11.06
N THR A 70 -7.91 -7.06 11.46
CA THR A 70 -7.33 -6.19 12.48
C THR A 70 -8.43 -5.52 13.31
N SER A 71 -8.09 -5.08 14.52
CA SER A 71 -8.94 -4.26 15.39
C SER A 71 -8.27 -2.94 15.79
N LYS A 72 -7.11 -2.66 15.19
CA LYS A 72 -6.29 -1.47 15.43
C LYS A 72 -6.13 -0.66 14.15
N ASP A 73 -5.82 0.62 14.31
CA ASP A 73 -5.37 1.48 13.22
C ASP A 73 -4.13 0.90 12.53
N PHE A 74 -4.03 1.11 11.23
CA PHE A 74 -2.97 0.53 10.41
C PHE A 74 -2.52 1.46 9.29
N PHE A 75 -1.33 1.17 8.78
CA PHE A 75 -0.75 1.75 7.58
C PHE A 75 -0.68 0.70 6.49
N ILE A 76 -0.80 1.15 5.24
CA ILE A 76 -0.60 0.34 4.05
C ILE A 76 0.66 0.85 3.36
N SER A 77 1.54 -0.06 2.94
CA SER A 77 2.63 0.28 2.03
C SER A 77 2.46 -0.42 0.70
N LEU A 78 2.70 0.35 -0.37
CA LEU A 78 2.89 -0.15 -1.71
C LEU A 78 4.39 -0.11 -2.02
N GLU A 79 5.03 -1.28 -2.01
CA GLU A 79 6.48 -1.41 -2.21
C GLU A 79 6.77 -1.88 -3.63
N CYS A 80 7.52 -1.10 -4.40
CA CYS A 80 8.00 -1.54 -5.71
C CYS A 80 9.12 -2.56 -5.53
N LEU A 81 9.10 -3.66 -6.30
CA LEU A 81 10.11 -4.71 -6.27
C LEU A 81 11.03 -4.69 -7.50
N GLU A 82 10.91 -3.66 -8.34
CA GLU A 82 11.82 -3.44 -9.46
C GLU A 82 13.11 -2.77 -8.97
N GLU A 83 14.22 -3.04 -9.66
CA GLU A 83 15.53 -2.46 -9.33
C GLU A 83 15.56 -0.95 -9.59
N GLU A 84 14.93 -0.52 -10.69
CA GLU A 84 14.88 0.88 -11.10
C GLU A 84 13.48 1.28 -11.57
N MET A 85 13.08 2.50 -11.20
CA MET A 85 11.79 3.08 -11.55
C MET A 85 11.98 4.50 -12.08
N ASP A 86 11.38 4.78 -13.24
CA ASP A 86 11.40 6.07 -13.89
C ASP A 86 10.06 6.78 -13.66
N ILE A 87 10.12 7.94 -13.00
CA ILE A 87 8.95 8.78 -12.68
C ILE A 87 8.19 9.22 -13.95
N GLN A 88 8.88 9.34 -15.09
CA GLN A 88 8.25 9.68 -16.37
C GLN A 88 7.51 8.50 -17.01
N LYS A 89 7.77 7.28 -16.53
CA LYS A 89 7.14 6.04 -17.01
C LYS A 89 6.03 5.55 -16.08
N PHE A 90 6.20 5.65 -14.77
CA PHE A 90 5.19 5.19 -13.81
C PHE A 90 4.83 6.27 -12.80
N CYS A 91 3.53 6.53 -12.66
CA CYS A 91 2.98 7.41 -11.65
C CYS A 91 1.57 6.95 -11.27
N TYR A 92 1.22 7.11 -10.00
CA TYR A 92 -0.11 6.84 -9.46
C TYR A 92 -0.62 8.05 -8.67
N ALA A 93 -1.93 8.09 -8.45
CA ALA A 93 -2.58 9.18 -7.74
C ALA A 93 -2.09 9.30 -6.30
N GLY A 94 -1.91 10.54 -5.86
CA GLY A 94 -1.50 10.86 -4.51
C GLY A 94 -1.73 12.33 -4.18
N SER A 95 -1.65 12.64 -2.90
CA SER A 95 -1.90 13.97 -2.38
C SER A 95 -0.61 14.73 -2.05
N PRO A 96 -0.46 15.99 -2.53
CA PRO A 96 0.66 16.84 -2.15
C PRO A 96 0.48 17.46 -0.75
N LYS A 97 -0.72 17.37 -0.15
CA LYS A 97 -1.07 18.02 1.13
C LYS A 97 -0.92 17.11 2.35
N THR A 98 -0.60 15.83 2.13
CA THR A 98 -0.47 14.84 3.20
C THR A 98 0.94 14.33 3.30
N HIS A 99 1.37 13.98 4.51
CA HIS A 99 2.64 13.30 4.72
C HIS A 99 2.63 11.92 4.08
N CYS A 100 3.78 11.53 3.53
CA CYS A 100 4.06 10.18 3.09
C CYS A 100 5.06 9.52 4.04
N TYR A 101 4.90 8.22 4.27
CA TYR A 101 5.85 7.42 5.04
C TYR A 101 6.58 6.49 4.08
N VAL A 102 7.89 6.65 4.01
CA VAL A 102 8.73 5.89 3.08
C VAL A 102 9.81 5.12 3.82
N LYS A 103 10.24 4.02 3.23
CA LYS A 103 11.44 3.28 3.66
C LYS A 103 12.14 2.74 2.41
N PRO A 104 13.48 2.79 2.34
CA PRO A 104 14.22 2.32 1.17
C PRO A 104 14.31 0.79 1.08
N SER A 105 14.05 0.07 2.17
CA SER A 105 14.09 -1.40 2.17
C SER A 105 13.14 -1.98 3.22
N ALA A 106 12.88 -3.29 3.14
CA ALA A 106 11.94 -3.97 4.04
C ALA A 106 12.28 -3.79 5.52
N PHE A 107 13.57 -3.77 5.87
CA PHE A 107 14.09 -3.69 7.24
C PHE A 107 14.55 -2.30 7.66
N ALA A 108 14.50 -1.32 6.75
CA ALA A 108 14.84 0.06 7.08
C ALA A 108 13.78 0.70 7.99
N ARG A 109 14.20 1.75 8.70
CA ARG A 109 13.28 2.59 9.49
C ARG A 109 12.43 3.45 8.55
N TRP A 110 11.23 3.75 9.01
CA TRP A 110 10.31 4.66 8.34
C TRP A 110 10.79 6.11 8.49
N THR A 111 10.71 6.86 7.40
CA THR A 111 10.95 8.30 7.35
C THR A 111 9.68 8.98 6.89
N MET A 112 9.31 10.07 7.55
CA MET A 112 8.19 10.91 7.13
C MET A 112 8.72 11.97 6.15
N ILE A 113 8.07 12.10 5.00
CA ILE A 113 8.36 13.14 4.00
C ILE A 113 7.09 13.94 3.72
N TRP A 114 7.26 15.19 3.30
CA TRP A 114 6.15 16.06 2.94
C TRP A 114 5.71 15.81 1.49
N GLY A 115 4.41 15.60 1.29
CA GLY A 115 3.82 15.32 -0.03
C GLY A 115 4.03 13.89 -0.53
N GLY A 116 3.28 13.53 -1.57
CA GLY A 116 3.39 12.23 -2.24
C GLY A 116 2.75 11.07 -1.47
N GLY A 117 1.80 11.36 -0.57
CA GLY A 117 1.00 10.32 0.08
C GLY A 117 0.13 9.62 -0.95
N GLY A 118 0.19 8.29 -1.03
CA GLY A 118 -0.59 7.54 -2.01
C GLY A 118 -2.10 7.61 -1.74
N ASP A 119 -2.88 7.91 -2.78
CA ASP A 119 -4.34 7.93 -2.71
C ASP A 119 -4.86 6.50 -2.93
N PHE A 120 -4.91 5.76 -1.82
CA PHE A 120 -5.32 4.36 -1.82
C PHE A 120 -6.80 4.20 -1.48
N ASN A 121 -7.45 3.29 -2.20
CA ASN A 121 -8.81 2.85 -1.94
C ASN A 121 -8.78 1.49 -1.24
N VAL A 122 -9.45 1.39 -0.09
CA VAL A 122 -9.51 0.15 0.69
C VAL A 122 -10.95 -0.16 1.00
N ARG A 123 -11.37 -1.38 0.69
CA ARG A 123 -12.68 -1.89 1.11
C ARG A 123 -12.50 -2.74 2.36
N VAL A 124 -13.29 -2.45 3.38
CA VAL A 124 -13.33 -3.21 4.62
C VAL A 124 -14.75 -3.66 4.95
N SER A 125 -14.86 -4.79 5.61
CA SER A 125 -16.10 -5.28 6.21
C SER A 125 -15.95 -5.36 7.72
N TYR A 126 -16.97 -4.94 8.45
CA TYR A 126 -16.98 -5.02 9.91
C TYR A 126 -17.55 -6.35 10.34
N VAL A 127 -16.83 -7.05 11.21
CA VAL A 127 -17.40 -8.23 11.87
C VAL A 127 -18.57 -7.74 12.73
N LYS A 128 -19.72 -8.42 12.60
CA LYS A 128 -20.91 -8.16 13.41
C LYS A 128 -20.72 -8.70 14.81
#